data_AF-A0A0U2ZVH3-F1
#
_entry.id   AF-A0A0U2ZVH3-F1
#
_cell.length_a   1.000
_cell.length_b   1.000
_cell.length_c   1.000
_cell.angle_alpha   90.00
_cell.angle_beta   90.00
_cell.angle_gamma   90.00
#
_symmetry.space_group_name_H-M   'P 1'
#
loop_
_entity.id
_entity.type
_entity.pdbx_description
1 polymer ?
#
loop_
_entity_poly.entity_id
_entity_poly.type
_entity_poly.pdbx_seq_one_letter_code
_entity_poly.pdbx_strand_id
1 'polypeptide(L)'
;MDFKLCGTDAGVTGFQLDLKLPGISHNIMAKAIQRAKEARTKILEIMGRTLDKPRTELSKYAPRIETIKINPEKIGALIGPGGKTIKGIVAETGAEINIEDDGSVHIYATTGESMARAKEIIGGMTREIEIGQTYQGRVVTTKEFGAFVEVFPGKDGLVHISELADFRVNRTEDVVKIGDMIWVKCIGIDDKGRVKLSRKAALKERAEKETGQAL
;
A
#
# COMPACT_ATOMS: atom_id res chain seq x y z
N MET A 1 34.49 -10.28 -38.36
CA MET A 1 33.50 -10.60 -37.31
C MET A 1 33.31 -9.36 -36.47
N ASP A 2 32.07 -8.90 -36.32
CA ASP A 2 31.69 -7.94 -35.29
C ASP A 2 31.06 -8.76 -34.14
N PHE A 3 31.64 -8.64 -32.95
CA PHE A 3 31.29 -9.46 -31.79
C PHE A 3 31.06 -8.56 -30.57
N LYS A 4 29.84 -8.59 -30.06
CA LYS A 4 29.42 -7.84 -28.87
C LYS A 4 29.01 -8.83 -27.80
N LEU A 5 29.46 -8.61 -26.57
CA LEU A 5 29.18 -9.48 -25.45
C LEU A 5 28.95 -8.64 -24.19
N CYS A 6 27.76 -8.81 -23.62
CA CYS A 6 27.27 -8.11 -22.44
C CYS A 6 27.14 -9.09 -21.27
N GLY A 7 27.26 -8.60 -20.05
CA GLY A 7 27.19 -9.49 -18.89
C GLY A 7 27.53 -8.80 -17.57
N THR A 8 27.42 -9.58 -16.50
CA THR A 8 27.82 -9.23 -15.14
C THR A 8 29.16 -9.89 -14.80
N ASP A 9 29.58 -9.79 -13.54
CA ASP A 9 30.66 -10.60 -12.98
C ASP A 9 30.35 -12.11 -13.02
N ALA A 10 29.09 -12.48 -12.77
CA ALA A 10 28.62 -13.87 -12.75
C ALA A 10 28.56 -14.53 -14.13
N GLY A 11 28.32 -13.78 -15.22
CA GLY A 11 28.14 -14.40 -16.52
C GLY A 11 27.79 -13.47 -17.67
N VAL A 12 27.51 -14.07 -18.82
CA VAL A 12 27.06 -13.38 -20.04
C VAL A 12 25.53 -13.26 -20.00
N THR A 13 25.01 -12.05 -20.21
CA THR A 13 23.56 -11.78 -20.27
C THR A 13 23.06 -11.59 -21.69
N GLY A 14 23.96 -11.26 -22.62
CA GLY A 14 23.63 -11.12 -24.03
C GLY A 14 24.87 -11.20 -24.90
N PHE A 15 24.71 -11.73 -26.11
CA PHE A 15 25.77 -11.75 -27.12
C PHE A 15 25.18 -11.46 -28.50
N GLN A 16 25.96 -10.79 -29.34
CA GLN A 16 25.63 -10.57 -30.73
C GLN A 16 26.87 -10.90 -31.57
N LEU A 17 26.67 -11.67 -32.61
CA LEU A 17 27.73 -12.10 -33.52
C LEU A 17 27.29 -11.81 -34.96
N ASP A 18 28.04 -10.96 -35.65
CA ASP A 18 27.86 -10.69 -37.07
C ASP A 18 29.11 -11.15 -37.85
N LEU A 19 28.89 -12.09 -38.76
CA LEU A 19 29.92 -12.73 -39.57
C LEU A 19 29.82 -12.25 -41.02
N LYS A 20 30.86 -11.55 -41.48
CA LYS A 20 31.00 -11.13 -42.89
C LYS A 20 31.45 -12.25 -43.83
N LEU A 21 31.96 -13.34 -43.27
CA LEU A 21 32.45 -14.52 -43.99
C LEU A 21 31.77 -15.78 -43.43
N PRO A 22 31.60 -16.83 -44.24
CA PRO A 22 30.98 -18.07 -43.76
C PRO A 22 31.81 -18.73 -42.65
N GLY A 23 31.19 -18.84 -41.48
CA GLY A 23 31.73 -19.60 -40.35
C GLY A 23 32.84 -18.92 -39.56
N ILE A 24 33.13 -19.51 -38.40
CA ILE A 24 34.21 -19.12 -37.51
C ILE A 24 34.70 -20.34 -36.74
N SER A 25 36.01 -20.47 -36.57
CA SER A 25 36.60 -21.52 -35.76
C SER A 25 36.23 -21.36 -34.28
N HIS A 26 35.87 -22.47 -33.62
CA HIS A 26 35.62 -22.52 -32.18
C HIS A 26 36.79 -21.96 -31.35
N ASN A 27 38.03 -22.14 -31.80
CA ASN A 27 39.21 -21.60 -31.11
C ASN A 27 39.22 -20.05 -31.15
N ILE A 28 38.90 -19.47 -32.31
CA ILE A 28 38.81 -18.02 -32.46
C ILE A 28 37.67 -17.47 -31.59
N MET A 29 36.54 -18.17 -31.56
CA MET A 29 35.40 -17.80 -30.71
C MET A 29 35.77 -17.83 -29.22
N ALA A 30 36.40 -18.90 -28.74
CA ALA A 30 36.82 -19.03 -27.34
C ALA A 30 37.79 -17.91 -26.93
N LYS A 31 38.76 -17.59 -27.79
CA LYS A 31 39.69 -16.47 -27.58
C LYS A 31 38.97 -15.12 -27.56
N ALA A 32 38.00 -14.91 -28.45
CA ALA A 32 37.21 -13.69 -28.48
C ALA A 32 36.38 -13.52 -27.20
N ILE A 33 35.75 -14.59 -26.72
CA ILE A 33 34.98 -14.59 -25.45
C ILE A 33 35.89 -14.29 -24.26
N GLN A 34 37.08 -14.91 -24.19
CA GLN A 34 38.02 -14.68 -23.10
C GLN A 34 38.48 -13.21 -23.06
N ARG A 35 38.87 -12.65 -24.21
CA ARG A 35 39.24 -11.23 -24.32
C ARG A 35 38.08 -10.30 -23.97
N ALA A 36 36.86 -10.64 -24.42
CA ALA A 36 35.67 -9.87 -24.10
C ALA A 36 35.35 -9.91 -22.60
N LYS A 37 35.54 -11.05 -21.92
CA LYS A 37 35.39 -11.17 -20.47
C LYS A 37 36.35 -10.23 -19.73
N GLU A 38 37.64 -10.26 -20.08
CA GLU A 38 38.65 -9.40 -19.44
C GLU A 38 38.34 -7.91 -19.63
N ALA A 39 37.96 -7.51 -20.85
CA ALA A 39 37.57 -6.14 -21.13
C ALA A 39 36.29 -5.73 -20.38
N ARG A 40 35.27 -6.60 -20.37
CA ARG A 40 34.01 -6.37 -19.65
C ARG A 40 34.25 -6.18 -18.15
N THR A 41 35.07 -7.02 -17.53
CA THR A 41 35.41 -6.91 -16.09
C THR A 41 36.03 -5.54 -15.78
N LYS A 42 36.99 -5.08 -16.59
CA LYS A 42 37.61 -3.75 -16.41
C LYS A 42 36.59 -2.62 -16.55
N ILE A 43 35.67 -2.72 -17.51
CA ILE A 43 34.60 -1.72 -17.70
C ILE A 43 33.67 -1.71 -16.48
N LEU A 44 33.24 -2.87 -15.99
CA LEU A 44 32.39 -2.99 -14.80
C LEU A 44 33.07 -2.44 -13.55
N GLU A 45 34.37 -2.66 -13.37
CA GLU A 45 35.14 -2.07 -12.26
C GLU A 45 35.13 -0.54 -12.31
N ILE A 46 35.32 0.06 -13.49
CA ILE A 46 35.29 1.53 -13.67
C ILE A 46 33.88 2.06 -13.40
N MET A 47 32.85 1.39 -13.89
CA MET A 47 31.45 1.74 -13.61
C MET A 47 31.14 1.67 -12.11
N GLY A 48 31.59 0.60 -11.44
CA GLY A 48 31.40 0.38 -10.01
C GLY A 48 32.09 1.42 -9.12
N ARG A 49 33.19 2.04 -9.57
CA ARG A 49 33.80 3.19 -8.87
C ARG A 49 32.90 4.44 -8.85
N THR A 50 31.96 4.52 -9.79
CA THR A 50 31.02 5.65 -9.90
C THR A 50 29.69 5.34 -9.21
N LEU A 51 29.16 4.13 -9.42
CA LEU A 51 27.92 3.67 -8.82
C LEU A 51 27.96 2.14 -8.67
N ASP A 52 28.17 1.66 -7.45
CA ASP A 52 28.27 0.23 -7.13
C ASP A 52 26.90 -0.42 -6.90
N LYS A 53 25.92 0.36 -6.43
CA LYS A 53 24.57 -0.11 -6.11
C LYS A 53 23.49 0.84 -6.63
N PRO A 54 22.27 0.34 -6.90
CA PRO A 54 21.13 1.20 -7.17
C PRO A 54 20.91 2.21 -6.03
N ARG A 55 20.50 3.43 -6.37
CA ARG A 55 20.16 4.45 -5.38
C ARG A 55 18.95 3.99 -4.56
N THR A 56 18.98 4.25 -3.26
CA THR A 56 17.87 3.93 -2.34
C THR A 56 16.63 4.75 -2.64
N GLU A 57 16.80 5.97 -3.14
CA GLU A 57 15.71 6.88 -3.45
C GLU A 57 15.72 7.26 -4.93
N LEU A 58 14.53 7.24 -5.52
CA LEU A 58 14.27 7.78 -6.85
C LEU A 58 14.43 9.30 -6.85
N SER A 59 14.88 9.84 -7.99
CA SER A 59 14.95 11.28 -8.22
C SER A 59 13.61 11.97 -7.93
N LYS A 60 13.65 13.21 -7.43
CA LYS A 60 12.46 14.04 -7.21
C LYS A 60 11.65 14.32 -8.49
N TYR A 61 12.29 14.22 -9.65
CA TYR A 61 11.68 14.46 -10.96
C TYR A 61 11.34 13.17 -11.71
N ALA A 62 11.78 12.01 -11.18
CA ALA A 62 11.43 10.74 -11.79
C ALA A 62 9.97 10.42 -11.47
N PRO A 63 9.16 10.02 -12.47
CA PRO A 63 7.84 9.47 -12.22
C PRO A 63 7.96 8.31 -11.23
N ARG A 64 7.11 8.35 -10.21
CA ARG A 64 7.00 7.30 -9.20
C ARG A 64 5.83 6.43 -9.57
N ILE A 65 6.05 5.12 -9.44
CA ILE A 65 5.02 4.10 -9.61
C ILE A 65 4.90 3.40 -8.27
N GLU A 66 3.71 3.43 -7.70
CA GLU A 66 3.40 2.71 -6.49
C GLU A 66 2.17 1.85 -6.69
N THR A 67 2.24 0.61 -6.21
CA THR A 67 1.13 -0.32 -6.28
C THR A 67 0.58 -0.51 -4.88
N ILE A 68 -0.72 -0.29 -4.73
CA ILE A 68 -1.46 -0.61 -3.51
C ILE A 68 -2.46 -1.72 -3.81
N LYS A 69 -2.65 -2.64 -2.87
CA LYS A 69 -3.64 -3.71 -2.96
C LYS A 69 -4.89 -3.28 -2.20
N ILE A 70 -6.06 -3.40 -2.81
CA ILE A 70 -7.37 -3.13 -2.20
C ILE A 70 -8.26 -4.35 -2.35
N ASN A 71 -9.33 -4.42 -1.54
CA ASN A 71 -10.35 -5.44 -1.70
C ASN A 71 -11.07 -5.27 -3.08
N PRO A 72 -11.12 -6.30 -3.95
CA PRO A 72 -11.77 -6.21 -5.26
C PRO A 72 -13.23 -5.72 -5.22
N GLU A 73 -13.97 -6.02 -4.15
CA GLU A 73 -15.35 -5.55 -3.97
C GLU A 73 -15.45 -4.01 -3.86
N LYS A 74 -14.34 -3.34 -3.52
CA LYS A 74 -14.27 -1.88 -3.37
C LYS A 74 -13.83 -1.16 -4.63
N ILE A 75 -13.45 -1.87 -5.69
CA ILE A 75 -13.09 -1.28 -6.99
C ILE A 75 -14.21 -0.37 -7.49
N GLY A 76 -15.46 -0.85 -7.45
CA GLY A 76 -16.63 -0.06 -7.88
C GLY A 76 -16.82 1.24 -7.09
N ALA A 77 -16.56 1.21 -5.78
CA ALA A 77 -16.65 2.40 -4.92
C ALA A 77 -15.51 3.40 -5.19
N LEU A 78 -14.30 2.90 -5.45
CA LEU A 78 -13.15 3.73 -5.80
C LEU A 78 -13.32 4.42 -7.17
N ILE A 79 -13.84 3.71 -8.16
CA ILE A 79 -14.16 4.27 -9.48
C ILE A 79 -15.32 5.28 -9.35
N GLY A 80 -16.36 4.90 -8.61
CA GLY A 80 -17.59 5.67 -8.46
C GLY A 80 -18.47 5.68 -9.72
N PRO A 81 -19.70 6.20 -9.64
CA PRO A 81 -20.62 6.23 -10.78
C PRO A 81 -20.03 7.04 -11.94
N GLY A 82 -19.87 6.37 -13.10
CA GLY A 82 -19.28 6.97 -14.31
C GLY A 82 -17.79 7.38 -14.19
N GLY A 83 -17.08 6.83 -13.20
CA GLY A 83 -15.69 7.20 -12.92
C GLY A 83 -15.54 8.56 -12.23
N LYS A 84 -16.61 9.11 -11.65
CA LYS A 84 -16.57 10.46 -11.05
C LYS A 84 -15.57 10.56 -9.90
N THR A 85 -15.52 9.55 -9.05
CA THR A 85 -14.63 9.54 -7.88
C THR A 85 -13.18 9.50 -8.34
N ILE A 86 -12.81 8.53 -9.19
CA ILE A 86 -11.43 8.39 -9.66
C ILE A 86 -10.96 9.62 -10.46
N LYS A 87 -11.82 10.20 -11.32
CA LYS A 87 -11.52 11.45 -12.02
C LYS A 87 -11.31 12.62 -11.07
N GLY A 88 -12.05 12.67 -9.96
CA GLY A 88 -11.86 13.67 -8.90
C GLY A 88 -10.49 13.53 -8.25
N ILE A 89 -10.06 12.30 -7.91
CA ILE A 89 -8.74 12.04 -7.32
C ILE A 89 -7.63 12.43 -8.31
N VAL A 90 -7.75 12.04 -9.58
CA VAL A 90 -6.79 12.40 -10.64
C VAL A 90 -6.71 13.93 -10.80
N ALA A 91 -7.85 14.63 -10.79
CA ALA A 91 -7.89 16.09 -10.92
C ALA A 91 -7.30 16.82 -9.70
N GLU A 92 -7.53 16.31 -8.48
CA GLU A 92 -6.98 16.90 -7.25
C GLU A 92 -5.47 16.66 -7.12
N THR A 93 -5.01 15.47 -7.47
CA THR A 93 -3.62 15.04 -7.19
C THR A 93 -2.68 15.22 -8.37
N GLY A 94 -3.20 15.28 -9.60
CA GLY A 94 -2.43 15.23 -10.84
C GLY A 94 -1.77 13.87 -11.09
N ALA A 95 -2.11 12.85 -10.31
CA ALA A 95 -1.63 11.48 -10.50
C ALA A 95 -2.48 10.74 -11.53
N GLU A 96 -1.87 9.83 -12.28
CA GLU A 96 -2.58 8.85 -13.10
C GLU A 96 -2.80 7.57 -12.28
N ILE A 97 -4.02 7.03 -12.32
CA ILE A 97 -4.40 5.88 -11.49
C ILE A 97 -4.99 4.82 -12.41
N ASN A 98 -4.37 3.64 -12.43
CA ASN A 98 -4.88 2.46 -13.10
C ASN A 98 -5.31 1.42 -12.06
N ILE A 99 -6.47 0.79 -12.28
CA ILE A 99 -7.05 -0.19 -11.35
C ILE A 99 -7.25 -1.48 -12.12
N GLU A 100 -6.67 -2.56 -11.61
CA GLU A 100 -6.80 -3.91 -12.14
C GLU A 100 -7.94 -4.66 -11.43
N ASP A 101 -8.53 -5.64 -12.12
CA ASP A 101 -9.67 -6.44 -11.61
C ASP A 101 -9.31 -7.27 -10.36
N ASP A 102 -8.02 -7.51 -10.13
CA ASP A 102 -7.51 -8.25 -8.96
C ASP A 102 -7.35 -7.37 -7.69
N GLY A 103 -7.78 -6.11 -7.76
CA GLY A 103 -7.66 -5.13 -6.68
C GLY A 103 -6.29 -4.45 -6.60
N SER A 104 -5.42 -4.62 -7.59
CA SER A 104 -4.17 -3.85 -7.67
C SER A 104 -4.44 -2.46 -8.24
N VAL A 105 -4.05 -1.43 -7.50
CA VAL A 105 -4.16 -0.03 -7.93
C VAL A 105 -2.76 0.52 -8.14
N HIS A 106 -2.44 0.83 -9.38
CA HIS A 106 -1.18 1.45 -9.79
C HIS A 106 -1.35 2.96 -9.84
N ILE A 107 -0.61 3.66 -8.99
CA ILE A 107 -0.59 5.11 -8.92
C ILE A 107 0.71 5.57 -9.58
N TYR A 108 0.59 6.49 -10.53
CA TYR A 108 1.68 7.12 -11.26
C TYR A 108 1.66 8.61 -10.94
N ALA A 109 2.76 9.14 -10.39
CA ALA A 109 2.86 10.55 -10.08
C ALA A 109 4.23 11.12 -10.46
N THR A 110 4.25 12.36 -10.92
CA THR A 110 5.48 13.08 -11.28
C THR A 110 6.23 13.61 -10.06
N THR A 111 5.56 13.73 -8.91
CA THR A 111 6.13 14.21 -7.65
C THR A 111 5.79 13.29 -6.48
N GLY A 112 6.62 13.34 -5.42
CA GLY A 112 6.36 12.61 -4.19
C GLY A 112 5.11 13.10 -3.44
N GLU A 113 4.79 14.39 -3.51
CA GLU A 113 3.61 14.98 -2.86
C GLU A 113 2.31 14.51 -3.52
N SER A 114 2.23 14.56 -4.86
CA SER A 114 1.10 14.01 -5.61
C SER A 114 0.88 12.53 -5.31
N MET A 115 1.97 11.76 -5.23
CA MET A 115 1.92 10.34 -4.86
C MET A 115 1.35 10.13 -3.46
N ALA A 116 1.89 10.85 -2.47
CA ALA A 116 1.48 10.72 -1.08
C ALA A 116 0.00 11.08 -0.91
N ARG A 117 -0.45 12.15 -1.57
CA ARG A 117 -1.85 12.59 -1.52
C ARG A 117 -2.80 11.58 -2.18
N ALA A 118 -2.47 11.07 -3.36
CA ALA A 118 -3.27 10.05 -4.02
C ALA A 118 -3.39 8.78 -3.17
N LYS A 119 -2.29 8.32 -2.58
CA LYS A 119 -2.28 7.19 -1.65
C LYS A 119 -3.15 7.41 -0.43
N GLU A 120 -3.10 8.61 0.16
CA GLU A 120 -3.90 8.95 1.33
C GLU A 120 -5.40 8.88 1.01
N ILE A 121 -5.82 9.48 -0.10
CA ILE A 121 -7.22 9.49 -0.51
C ILE A 121 -7.71 8.06 -0.80
N ILE A 122 -6.96 7.31 -1.63
CA ILE A 122 -7.36 5.94 -1.99
C ILE A 122 -7.36 5.06 -0.74
N GLY A 123 -6.32 5.14 0.10
CA GLY A 123 -6.22 4.41 1.35
C GLY A 123 -7.34 4.75 2.32
N GLY A 124 -7.76 6.01 2.41
CA GLY A 124 -8.90 6.43 3.23
C GLY A 124 -10.22 5.80 2.78
N MET A 125 -10.44 5.69 1.46
CA MET A 125 -11.65 5.08 0.90
C MET A 125 -11.65 3.56 1.03
N THR A 126 -10.48 2.92 0.88
CA THR A 126 -10.37 1.47 0.80
C THR A 126 -10.02 0.81 2.14
N ARG A 127 -9.57 1.57 3.15
CA ARG A 127 -9.24 1.05 4.50
C ARG A 127 -10.42 0.32 5.13
N GLU A 128 -10.23 -0.95 5.43
CA GLU A 128 -11.24 -1.75 6.11
C GLU A 128 -11.07 -1.71 7.62
N ILE A 129 -12.17 -1.90 8.32
CA ILE A 129 -12.16 -2.06 9.77
C ILE A 129 -11.88 -3.54 10.02
N GLU A 130 -10.66 -3.86 10.46
CA GLU A 130 -10.23 -5.22 10.69
C GLU A 130 -10.63 -5.70 12.09
N ILE A 131 -11.08 -6.96 12.19
CA ILE A 131 -11.41 -7.58 13.47
C ILE A 131 -10.17 -7.61 14.36
N GLY A 132 -10.32 -7.16 15.60
CA GLY A 132 -9.25 -7.10 16.59
C GLY A 132 -8.46 -5.78 16.59
N GLN A 133 -8.60 -4.92 15.59
CA GLN A 133 -7.98 -3.59 15.60
C GLN A 133 -8.79 -2.59 16.41
N THR A 134 -8.08 -1.67 17.06
CA THR A 134 -8.64 -0.56 17.84
C THR A 134 -8.48 0.74 17.08
N TYR A 135 -9.56 1.52 17.01
CA TYR A 135 -9.63 2.78 16.28
C TYR A 135 -10.20 3.88 17.16
N GLN A 136 -9.95 5.13 16.78
CA GLN A 136 -10.62 6.29 17.36
C GLN A 136 -11.67 6.76 16.37
N GLY A 137 -12.94 6.79 16.79
CA GLY A 137 -14.06 7.15 15.93
C GLY A 137 -14.98 8.17 16.58
N ARG A 138 -15.79 8.83 15.76
CA ARG A 138 -16.74 9.85 16.19
C ARG A 138 -18.14 9.26 16.32
N VAL A 139 -18.84 9.53 17.42
CA VAL A 139 -20.23 9.13 17.58
C VAL A 139 -21.11 9.96 16.65
N VAL A 140 -21.70 9.33 15.64
CA VAL A 140 -22.58 9.99 14.65
C VAL A 140 -24.02 10.04 15.17
N THR A 141 -24.48 8.95 15.79
CA THR A 141 -25.87 8.82 16.24
C THR A 141 -25.96 7.85 17.42
N THR A 142 -26.83 8.14 18.38
CA THR A 142 -27.16 7.23 19.48
C THR A 142 -28.59 6.69 19.32
N LYS A 143 -28.79 5.45 19.76
CA LYS A 143 -30.09 4.75 19.83
C LYS A 143 -30.17 4.03 21.18
N GLU A 144 -31.37 3.56 21.54
CA GLU A 144 -31.60 2.85 22.80
C GLU A 144 -30.77 1.57 22.94
N PHE A 145 -30.46 0.90 21.83
CA PHE A 145 -29.69 -0.35 21.82
C PHE A 145 -28.19 -0.16 21.57
N GLY A 146 -27.72 1.06 21.31
CA GLY A 146 -26.30 1.31 21.03
C GLY A 146 -25.98 2.64 20.36
N ALA A 147 -24.71 2.83 20.02
CA ALA A 147 -24.20 4.03 19.36
C ALA A 147 -23.53 3.68 18.02
N PHE A 148 -23.79 4.49 17.00
CA PHE A 148 -23.11 4.42 15.71
C PHE A 148 -21.89 5.33 15.74
N VAL A 149 -20.74 4.74 15.41
CA VAL A 149 -19.43 5.39 15.48
C VAL A 149 -18.79 5.33 14.11
N GLU A 150 -18.50 6.49 13.52
CA GLU A 150 -17.76 6.62 12.27
C GLU A 150 -16.27 6.48 12.58
N VAL A 151 -15.65 5.46 12.00
CA VAL A 151 -14.23 5.15 12.20
C VAL A 151 -13.38 5.64 11.02
N PHE A 152 -13.92 5.53 9.82
CA PHE A 152 -13.38 6.13 8.60
C PHE A 152 -14.51 6.87 7.88
N PRO A 153 -14.22 7.86 7.03
CA PRO A 153 -15.26 8.59 6.30
C PRO A 153 -16.23 7.64 5.56
N GLY A 154 -17.51 7.66 5.95
CA GLY A 154 -18.54 6.79 5.39
C GLY A 154 -18.49 5.32 5.84
N LYS A 155 -17.72 4.98 6.88
CA LYS A 155 -17.67 3.65 7.50
C LYS A 155 -18.02 3.73 8.98
N ASP A 156 -19.26 3.36 9.25
CA ASP A 156 -19.84 3.33 10.59
C ASP A 156 -19.84 1.91 11.15
N GLY A 157 -19.56 1.79 12.45
CA GLY A 157 -19.79 0.57 13.20
C GLY A 157 -20.76 0.81 14.36
N LEU A 158 -21.43 -0.26 14.79
CA LEU A 158 -22.35 -0.23 15.91
C LEU A 158 -21.65 -0.70 17.18
N VAL A 159 -21.64 0.15 18.20
CA VAL A 159 -21.32 -0.25 19.58
C VAL A 159 -22.63 -0.58 20.27
N HIS A 160 -22.85 -1.85 20.60
CA HIS A 160 -24.03 -2.27 21.35
C HIS A 160 -23.99 -1.72 22.78
N ILE A 161 -25.14 -1.49 23.41
CA ILE A 161 -25.23 -0.91 24.76
C ILE A 161 -24.43 -1.70 25.81
N SER A 162 -24.35 -3.02 25.66
CA SER A 162 -23.54 -3.91 26.53
C SER A 162 -22.03 -3.75 26.35
N GLU A 163 -21.58 -3.17 25.23
CA GLU A 163 -20.17 -3.01 24.86
C GLU A 163 -19.68 -1.56 25.08
N LEU A 164 -20.53 -0.66 25.59
CA LEU A 164 -20.19 0.73 25.87
C LEU A 164 -19.33 0.91 27.12
N ALA A 165 -19.56 0.09 28.15
CA ALA A 165 -18.90 0.21 29.45
C ALA A 165 -18.81 -1.15 30.16
N ASP A 166 -17.98 -1.23 31.21
CA ASP A 166 -17.83 -2.43 32.03
C ASP A 166 -18.99 -2.68 33.01
N PHE A 167 -19.81 -1.66 33.25
CA PHE A 167 -20.98 -1.71 34.12
C PHE A 167 -22.28 -1.72 33.31
N ARG A 168 -23.40 -2.07 33.96
CA ARG A 168 -24.72 -2.06 33.32
C ARG A 168 -25.14 -0.63 32.98
N VAL A 169 -25.29 -0.37 31.68
CA VAL A 169 -25.73 0.92 31.14
C VAL A 169 -27.24 0.85 30.89
N ASN A 170 -27.99 1.81 31.44
CA ASN A 170 -29.44 1.90 31.21
C ASN A 170 -29.78 2.67 29.94
N ARG A 171 -29.02 3.75 29.64
CA ARG A 171 -29.17 4.53 28.41
C ARG A 171 -27.83 4.81 27.77
N THR A 172 -27.77 4.70 26.45
CA THR A 172 -26.56 4.98 25.67
C THR A 172 -26.04 6.40 25.90
N GLU A 173 -26.95 7.38 26.06
CA GLU A 173 -26.61 8.79 26.28
C GLU A 173 -25.89 9.05 27.61
N ASP A 174 -25.96 8.13 28.57
CA ASP A 174 -25.29 8.28 29.86
C ASP A 174 -23.76 8.10 29.73
N VAL A 175 -23.32 7.44 28.66
CA VAL A 175 -21.91 7.08 28.45
C VAL A 175 -21.29 7.84 27.27
N VAL A 176 -22.06 8.10 26.22
CA VAL A 176 -21.58 8.74 25.00
C VAL A 176 -22.58 9.74 24.45
N LYS A 177 -22.09 10.88 23.94
CA LYS A 177 -22.90 11.88 23.26
C LYS A 177 -22.59 11.93 21.78
N ILE A 178 -23.56 12.40 21.00
CA ILE A 178 -23.35 12.67 19.57
C ILE A 178 -22.23 13.70 19.42
N GLY A 179 -21.26 13.36 18.59
CA GLY A 179 -20.07 14.17 18.31
C GLY A 179 -18.84 13.77 19.12
N ASP A 180 -18.95 12.91 20.13
CA ASP A 180 -17.82 12.50 20.97
C ASP A 180 -16.82 11.64 20.19
N MET A 181 -15.53 11.83 20.46
CA MET A 181 -14.45 10.98 19.96
C MET A 181 -14.16 9.87 20.97
N ILE A 182 -14.45 8.63 20.60
CA ILE A 182 -14.28 7.46 21.48
C ILE A 182 -13.36 6.40 20.85
N TRP A 183 -12.71 5.64 21.72
CA TRP A 183 -11.91 4.48 21.31
C TRP A 183 -12.79 3.25 21.22
N VAL A 184 -12.69 2.53 20.11
CA VAL A 184 -13.53 1.39 19.76
C VAL A 184 -12.70 0.31 19.11
N LYS A 185 -12.95 -0.95 19.48
CA LYS A 185 -12.30 -2.12 18.91
C LYS A 185 -13.28 -2.88 18.05
N CYS A 186 -12.86 -3.27 16.85
CA CYS A 186 -13.68 -4.16 16.03
C CYS A 186 -13.69 -5.56 16.65
N ILE A 187 -14.86 -6.02 17.06
CA ILE A 187 -15.05 -7.35 17.67
C ILE A 187 -15.61 -8.36 16.68
N GLY A 188 -16.09 -7.89 15.52
CA GLY A 188 -16.60 -8.76 14.47
C GLY A 188 -17.26 -7.97 13.35
N ILE A 189 -17.45 -8.63 12.22
CA ILE A 189 -18.23 -8.13 11.09
C ILE A 189 -19.33 -9.16 10.85
N ASP A 190 -20.58 -8.72 10.71
CA ASP A 190 -21.69 -9.63 10.42
C ASP A 190 -21.73 -10.05 8.95
N ASP A 191 -22.56 -11.05 8.62
CA ASP A 191 -22.70 -11.58 7.25
C ASP A 191 -23.24 -10.55 6.24
N LYS A 192 -23.71 -9.39 6.72
CA LYS A 192 -24.19 -8.25 5.90
C LYS A 192 -23.15 -7.13 5.82
N GLY A 193 -21.93 -7.34 6.31
CA GLY A 193 -20.84 -6.37 6.31
C GLY A 193 -20.96 -5.27 7.38
N ARG A 194 -21.88 -5.39 8.34
CA ARG A 194 -22.02 -4.43 9.44
C ARG A 194 -20.98 -4.70 10.52
N VAL A 195 -20.23 -3.67 10.84
CA VAL A 195 -19.12 -3.74 11.80
C VAL A 195 -19.65 -3.64 13.23
N LYS A 196 -19.29 -4.62 14.06
CA LYS A 196 -19.55 -4.61 15.50
C LYS A 196 -18.33 -4.07 16.22
N LEU A 197 -18.54 -3.01 16.99
CA LEU A 197 -17.52 -2.30 17.73
C LEU A 197 -17.73 -2.47 19.24
N SER A 198 -16.65 -2.43 20.00
CA SER A 198 -16.68 -2.46 21.47
C SER A 198 -15.77 -1.39 22.05
N ARG A 199 -16.34 -0.52 22.89
CA ARG A 199 -15.59 0.48 23.66
C ARG A 199 -14.93 -0.17 24.86
N LYS A 200 -15.62 -1.11 25.51
CA LYS A 200 -15.08 -1.90 26.63
C LYS A 200 -13.79 -2.63 26.25
N ALA A 201 -13.80 -3.35 25.13
CA ALA A 201 -12.63 -4.10 24.68
C ALA A 201 -11.46 -3.17 24.31
N ALA A 202 -11.73 -2.00 23.72
CA ALA A 202 -10.72 -0.98 23.43
C ALA A 202 -10.10 -0.39 24.70
N LEU A 203 -10.90 -0.07 25.71
CA LEU A 203 -10.43 0.48 26.98
C LEU A 203 -9.59 -0.55 27.75
N LYS A 204 -10.01 -1.82 27.78
CA LYS A 204 -9.26 -2.90 28.40
C LYS A 204 -7.88 -3.08 27.77
N GLU A 205 -7.81 -3.12 26.43
CA GLU A 205 -6.54 -3.26 25.71
C GLU A 205 -5.60 -2.07 25.96
N ARG A 206 -6.14 -0.84 26.07
CA ARG A 206 -5.32 0.34 26.41
C ARG A 206 -4.82 0.28 27.85
N ALA A 207 -5.66 -0.12 28.80
CA ALA A 207 -5.25 -0.29 30.19
C ALA A 207 -4.15 -1.36 30.32
N GLU A 208 -4.26 -2.48 29.57
CA GLU A 208 -3.23 -3.54 29.50
C GLU A 208 -1.92 -3.03 28.88
N LYS A 209 -1.99 -2.18 27.83
CA LYS A 209 -0.80 -1.56 27.22
C LYS A 209 -0.12 -0.52 28.12
N GLU A 210 -0.88 0.21 28.92
CA GLU A 210 -0.36 1.20 29.87
C GLU A 210 0.24 0.54 31.12
N THR A 211 -0.27 -0.63 31.53
CA THR A 211 0.29 -1.42 32.64
C THR A 211 1.44 -2.34 32.22
N GLY A 212 1.56 -2.67 30.92
CA GLY A 212 2.58 -3.58 30.36
C GLY A 212 3.92 -2.94 29.96
N GLN A 213 4.24 -1.72 30.38
CA GLN A 213 5.58 -1.11 30.22
C GLN A 213 6.46 -1.20 31.50
N ALA A 214 6.04 -1.97 32.48
CA ALA A 214 6.89 -2.36 33.61
C ALA A 214 6.55 -3.79 34.06
N LEU A 215 7.30 -4.76 33.54
CA LEU A 215 7.88 -5.91 34.24
C LEU A 215 8.80 -6.67 33.29
#